data_AF-W9IS58-F1
#
_entry.id   AF-W9IS58-F1
#
_cell.length_a   1.000
_cell.length_b   1.000
_cell.length_c   1.000
_cell.angle_alpha   90.00
_cell.angle_beta   90.00
_cell.angle_gamma   90.00
#
_symmetry.space_group_name_H-M   'P 1'
#
loop_
_entity.id
_entity.type
_entity.pdbx_description
1 polymer ?
#
loop_
_entity_poly.entity_id
_entity_poly.type
_entity_poly.pdbx_seq_one_letter_code
_entity_poly.pdbx_strand_id
1 'polypeptide(L)'
;MMMVDFGKDQQFLFPFEIIESMSILKNYLPASSRASVMITAKSQNLFQPPVTAWAHLKRFYMEEGKHYLLTNIPRGALDGNEADSGRVQKIYDTCKELQLALSQVHRFINALNISLNEASRRVT
;
A
#
# COMPACT_ATOMS: atom_id res chain seq x y z
N MET A 1 -33.04 -10.91 13.20
CA MET A 1 -32.01 -10.35 12.31
C MET A 1 -32.58 -9.10 11.69
N MET A 2 -32.22 -7.92 12.21
CA MET A 2 -32.73 -6.65 11.67
C MET A 2 -32.05 -6.38 10.33
N MET A 3 -32.83 -6.40 9.25
CA MET A 3 -32.39 -5.84 7.97
C MET A 3 -32.38 -4.32 8.12
N VAL A 4 -31.21 -3.72 7.98
CA VAL A 4 -31.06 -2.26 7.95
C VAL A 4 -31.69 -1.79 6.64
N ASP A 5 -32.79 -1.05 6.75
CA ASP A 5 -33.51 -0.48 5.60
C ASP A 5 -32.74 0.75 5.11
N PHE A 6 -31.76 0.51 4.25
CA PHE A 6 -31.03 1.56 3.55
C PHE A 6 -31.98 2.17 2.51
N GLY A 7 -32.48 3.38 2.78
CA GLY A 7 -33.44 4.10 1.94
C GLY A 7 -33.21 3.91 0.44
N LYS A 8 -34.28 3.57 -0.28
CA LYS A 8 -34.32 2.86 -1.58
C LYS A 8 -33.55 3.46 -2.78
N ASP A 9 -32.81 4.56 -2.62
CA ASP A 9 -32.15 5.23 -3.75
C ASP A 9 -30.68 5.62 -3.55
N GLN A 10 -30.04 5.24 -2.44
CA GLN A 10 -28.62 5.56 -2.25
C GLN A 10 -27.68 4.55 -2.92
N GLN A 11 -26.64 5.07 -3.59
CA GLN A 11 -25.51 4.27 -4.04
C GLN A 11 -24.60 3.99 -2.84
N PHE A 12 -24.23 2.73 -2.65
CA PHE A 12 -23.38 2.31 -1.53
C PHE A 12 -22.06 1.74 -2.04
N LEU A 13 -20.97 2.00 -1.32
CA LEU A 13 -19.67 1.36 -1.53
C LEU A 13 -19.34 0.52 -0.30
N PHE A 14 -19.13 -0.79 -0.50
CA PHE A 14 -18.70 -1.70 0.55
C PHE A 14 -17.24 -2.10 0.34
N PRO A 15 -16.30 -1.57 1.14
CA PRO A 15 -14.91 -1.98 1.12
C PRO A 15 -14.71 -3.24 1.97
N PHE A 16 -14.07 -4.25 1.37
CA PHE A 16 -13.58 -5.43 2.07
C PHE A 16 -12.07 -5.50 1.92
N GLU A 17 -11.37 -5.43 3.05
CA GLU A 17 -9.92 -5.37 3.09
C GLU A 17 -9.28 -6.74 3.35
N ILE A 18 -8.27 -7.09 2.55
CA ILE A 18 -7.42 -8.29 2.68
C ILE A 18 -8.26 -9.57 2.91
N ILE A 19 -9.20 -9.86 2.01
CA ILE A 19 -9.96 -11.10 2.12
C ILE A 19 -9.12 -12.30 1.68
N GLU A 20 -9.30 -13.42 2.38
CA GLU A 20 -8.64 -14.69 2.07
C GLU A 20 -9.56 -15.66 1.33
N SER A 21 -10.88 -15.42 1.37
CA SER A 21 -11.89 -16.27 0.74
C SER A 21 -13.15 -15.50 0.36
N MET A 22 -13.68 -15.79 -0.84
CA MET A 22 -14.98 -15.26 -1.30
C MET A 22 -16.15 -15.77 -0.46
N SER A 23 -15.97 -16.87 0.28
CA SER A 23 -17.01 -17.40 1.19
C SER A 23 -17.40 -16.39 2.27
N ILE A 24 -16.45 -15.57 2.72
CA ILE A 24 -16.69 -14.52 3.73
C ILE A 24 -17.73 -13.54 3.22
N LEU A 25 -17.64 -13.15 1.94
CA LEU A 25 -18.50 -12.13 1.35
C LEU A 25 -19.97 -12.56 1.22
N LYS A 26 -20.27 -13.86 1.14
CA LYS A 26 -21.63 -14.35 0.88
C LYS A 26 -22.68 -13.83 1.86
N ASN A 27 -22.27 -13.54 3.10
CA ASN A 27 -23.17 -13.04 4.15
C ASN A 27 -23.26 -11.50 4.21
N TYR A 28 -22.41 -10.79 3.47
CA TYR A 28 -22.30 -9.34 3.52
C TYR A 28 -22.59 -8.67 2.18
N LEU A 29 -22.67 -9.43 1.09
CA LEU A 29 -23.01 -8.88 -0.22
C LEU A 29 -24.47 -8.38 -0.21
N PRO A 30 -24.70 -7.09 -0.54
CA PRO A 30 -26.04 -6.55 -0.62
C PRO A 30 -26.81 -7.21 -1.77
N ALA A 31 -28.09 -7.50 -1.55
CA ALA A 31 -28.97 -8.05 -2.58
C ALA A 31 -29.46 -7.01 -3.61
N SER A 32 -29.11 -5.73 -3.43
CA SER A 32 -29.61 -4.62 -4.26
C SER A 32 -28.64 -4.26 -5.39
N SER A 33 -29.20 -3.88 -6.55
CA SER A 33 -28.48 -3.62 -7.80
C SER A 33 -27.71 -2.30 -7.86
N ARG A 34 -27.67 -1.53 -6.77
CA ARG A 34 -27.04 -0.18 -6.71
C ARG A 34 -25.81 -0.11 -5.79
N ALA A 35 -25.30 -1.26 -5.36
CA ALA A 35 -24.11 -1.34 -4.52
C ALA A 35 -22.86 -1.68 -5.33
N SER A 36 -21.79 -0.93 -5.08
CA SER A 36 -20.44 -1.25 -5.53
C SER A 36 -19.69 -1.94 -4.39
N VAL A 37 -18.93 -2.99 -4.72
CA VAL A 37 -18.13 -3.73 -3.75
C VAL A 37 -16.67 -3.63 -4.17
N MET A 38 -15.83 -3.09 -3.29
CA MET A 38 -14.39 -3.02 -3.49
C MET A 38 -13.72 -4.09 -2.63
N ILE A 39 -12.94 -4.94 -3.25
CA ILE A 39 -12.27 -6.06 -2.58
C ILE A 39 -10.77 -5.87 -2.76
N THR A 40 -10.02 -5.94 -1.67
CA THR A 40 -8.57 -6.12 -1.73
C THR A 40 -8.22 -7.53 -1.24
N ALA A 41 -7.30 -8.19 -1.93
CA ALA A 41 -6.91 -9.56 -1.65
C ALA A 41 -5.44 -9.76 -2.03
N LYS A 42 -4.78 -10.73 -1.37
CA LYS A 42 -3.40 -11.13 -1.72
C LYS A 42 -3.34 -12.17 -2.83
N SER A 43 -4.41 -12.95 -3.00
CA SER A 43 -4.48 -14.06 -3.96
C SER A 43 -5.34 -13.68 -5.16
N GLN A 44 -4.79 -13.79 -6.37
CA GLN A 44 -5.54 -13.54 -7.60
C GLN A 44 -6.66 -14.58 -7.82
N ASN A 45 -6.58 -15.75 -7.18
CA ASN A 45 -7.57 -16.81 -7.33
C ASN A 45 -8.97 -16.38 -6.85
N LEU A 46 -9.04 -15.29 -6.09
CA LEU A 46 -10.28 -14.70 -5.61
C LEU A 46 -10.95 -13.78 -6.65
N PHE A 47 -10.25 -13.44 -7.74
CA PHE A 47 -10.77 -12.64 -8.87
C PHE A 47 -11.52 -13.49 -9.91
N GLN A 48 -12.38 -14.38 -9.42
CA GLN A 48 -13.31 -15.14 -10.25
C GLN A 48 -14.71 -14.50 -10.19
N PRO A 49 -15.63 -14.84 -11.10
CA PRO A 49 -17.02 -14.41 -10.98
C PRO A 49 -17.53 -14.62 -9.54
N PRO A 50 -18.19 -13.62 -8.93
CA PRO A 50 -18.86 -12.47 -9.54
C PRO A 50 -18.02 -11.18 -9.68
N VAL A 51 -16.70 -11.23 -9.54
CA VAL A 51 -15.84 -10.03 -9.73
C VAL A 51 -15.93 -9.54 -11.17
N THR A 52 -16.35 -8.29 -11.38
CA THR A 52 -16.57 -7.68 -12.70
C THR A 52 -15.39 -6.85 -13.20
N ALA A 53 -14.52 -6.38 -12.29
CA ALA A 53 -13.30 -5.65 -12.61
C ALA A 53 -12.25 -5.90 -11.54
N TRP A 54 -10.97 -5.92 -11.94
CA TRP A 54 -9.85 -6.09 -11.03
C TRP A 54 -8.61 -5.38 -11.59
N ALA A 55 -7.70 -5.01 -10.69
CA ALA A 55 -6.40 -4.45 -11.04
C ALA A 55 -5.36 -4.93 -10.03
N HIS A 56 -4.15 -5.22 -10.49
CA HIS A 56 -3.02 -5.40 -9.59
C HIS A 56 -2.53 -4.03 -9.13
N LEU A 57 -2.24 -3.92 -7.83
CA LEU A 57 -1.51 -2.76 -7.32
C LEU A 57 -0.13 -2.75 -7.98
N LYS A 58 0.19 -1.63 -8.61
CA LYS A 58 1.50 -1.44 -9.23
C LYS A 58 2.56 -1.38 -8.14
N ARG A 59 3.77 -1.83 -8.49
CA ARG A 59 4.94 -1.55 -7.67
C ARG A 59 5.22 -0.06 -7.67
N PHE A 60 5.88 0.40 -6.61
CA PHE A 60 6.30 1.78 -6.52
C PHE A 60 7.37 2.02 -7.59
N TYR A 61 7.23 3.04 -8.44
CA TYR A 61 8.27 3.32 -9.42
C TYR A 61 9.50 3.93 -8.73
N MET A 62 10.68 3.74 -9.32
CA MET A 62 11.95 4.18 -8.73
C MET A 62 11.95 5.65 -8.34
N GLU A 63 11.52 6.52 -9.25
CA GLU A 63 11.49 7.97 -9.01
C GLU A 63 10.50 8.35 -7.90
N GLU A 64 9.34 7.70 -7.85
CA GLU A 64 8.36 7.89 -6.78
C GLU A 64 8.92 7.41 -5.43
N GLY A 65 9.64 6.29 -5.41
CA GLY A 65 10.24 5.72 -4.21
C GLY A 65 11.39 6.55 -3.65
N LYS A 66 12.28 7.04 -4.52
CA LYS A 66 13.31 8.00 -4.15
C LYS A 66 12.70 9.27 -3.59
N HIS A 67 11.70 9.82 -4.29
CA HIS A 67 11.00 11.03 -3.86
C HIS A 67 10.32 10.82 -2.50
N TYR A 68 9.65 9.69 -2.30
CA TYR A 68 9.04 9.32 -1.02
C TYR A 68 10.09 9.29 0.09
N LEU A 69 11.22 8.60 -0.12
CA LEU A 69 12.27 8.48 0.89
C LEU A 69 12.84 9.85 1.28
N LEU A 70 13.19 10.68 0.29
CA LEU A 70 13.77 12.00 0.50
C LEU A 70 12.80 13.00 1.15
N THR A 71 11.50 12.88 0.86
CA THR A 71 10.47 13.78 1.42
C THR A 71 10.15 13.44 2.87
N ASN A 72 10.33 12.18 3.29
CA ASN A 72 9.93 11.71 4.61
C ASN A 72 11.08 11.64 5.62
N ILE A 73 12.34 11.59 5.17
CA ILE A 73 13.50 11.59 6.08
C ILE A 73 13.75 13.00 6.63
N PRO A 74 14.07 13.14 7.94
CA PRO A 74 14.45 14.40 8.55
C PRO A 74 15.64 15.04 7.84
N ARG A 75 15.60 16.36 7.65
CA ARG A 75 16.69 17.10 6.97
C ARG A 75 18.06 16.90 7.64
N GLY A 76 18.10 16.71 8.95
CA GLY A 76 19.35 16.44 9.69
C GLY A 76 19.96 15.07 9.44
N ALA A 77 19.23 14.14 8.80
CA ALA A 77 19.72 12.83 8.40
C ALA A 77 20.23 12.81 6.94
N LEU A 78 20.15 13.92 6.21
CA LEU A 78 20.65 14.07 4.84
C LEU A 78 22.02 14.73 4.84
N ASP A 79 22.99 14.20 4.07
CA ASP A 79 24.32 14.80 3.94
C ASP A 79 24.36 15.81 2.76
N GLY A 80 23.33 16.67 2.66
CA GLY A 80 23.17 17.68 1.60
C GLY A 80 22.10 17.33 0.56
N ASN A 81 22.37 17.60 -0.72
CA ASN A 81 21.45 17.24 -1.81
C ASN A 81 21.63 15.75 -2.17
N GLU A 82 20.74 14.91 -1.66
CA GLU A 82 20.79 13.45 -1.85
C GLU A 82 19.93 12.96 -3.02
N ALA A 83 19.35 13.86 -3.84
CA ALA A 83 18.43 13.53 -4.94
C ALA A 83 19.01 12.51 -5.94
N ASP A 84 20.29 12.67 -6.29
CA ASP A 84 21.02 11.81 -7.21
C ASP A 84 22.02 10.88 -6.51
N SER A 85 21.88 10.71 -5.20
CA SER A 85 22.83 9.89 -4.45
C SER A 85 22.65 8.40 -4.74
N GLY A 86 23.77 7.69 -4.93
CA GLY A 86 23.77 6.23 -5.00
C GLY A 86 23.22 5.56 -3.72
N ARG A 87 23.13 6.30 -2.60
CA ARG A 87 22.61 5.81 -1.31
C ARG A 87 21.11 5.61 -1.33
N VAL A 88 20.36 6.60 -1.84
CA VAL A 88 18.90 6.50 -2.00
C VAL A 88 18.57 5.36 -2.96
N GLN A 89 19.31 5.28 -4.08
CA GLN A 89 19.16 4.19 -5.05
C GLN A 89 19.38 2.82 -4.38
N LYS A 90 20.49 2.64 -3.64
CA LYS A 90 20.80 1.39 -2.95
C LYS A 90 19.69 0.97 -1.97
N ILE A 91 19.19 1.91 -1.16
CA ILE A 91 18.09 1.64 -0.22
C ILE A 91 16.83 1.22 -0.98
N TYR A 92 16.50 1.93 -2.06
CA TYR A 92 15.35 1.63 -2.89
C TYR A 92 15.42 0.23 -3.51
N ASP A 93 16.56 -0.12 -4.10
CA ASP A 93 16.79 -1.44 -4.71
C ASP A 93 16.68 -2.56 -3.67
N THR A 94 17.21 -2.34 -2.47
CA THR A 94 17.12 -3.30 -1.35
C THR A 94 15.68 -3.53 -0.92
N CYS A 95 14.84 -2.50 -1.00
CA CYS A 95 13.42 -2.59 -0.69
C CYS A 95 12.59 -3.27 -1.79
N LYS A 96 13.20 -3.64 -2.93
CA LYS A 96 12.56 -4.35 -4.05
C LYS A 96 11.25 -3.70 -4.50
N GLU A 97 11.24 -2.37 -4.59
CA GLU A 97 10.08 -1.60 -5.07
C GLU A 97 8.82 -1.73 -4.17
N LEU A 98 8.98 -2.25 -2.94
CA LEU A 98 7.91 -2.39 -1.95
C LEU A 98 7.79 -1.13 -1.11
N GLN A 99 6.67 -0.42 -1.25
CA GLN A 99 6.38 0.80 -0.49
C GLN A 99 6.43 0.60 1.03
N LEU A 100 5.94 -0.55 1.52
CA LEU A 100 5.98 -0.86 2.95
C LEU A 100 7.43 -0.99 3.45
N ALA A 101 8.32 -1.65 2.69
CA ALA A 101 9.72 -1.79 3.07
C ALA A 101 10.43 -0.43 3.11
N LEU A 102 10.20 0.42 2.10
CA LEU A 102 10.69 1.81 2.10
C LEU A 102 10.20 2.61 3.31
N SER A 103 8.92 2.47 3.66
CA SER A 103 8.35 3.12 4.85
C SER A 103 9.03 2.66 6.14
N GLN A 104 9.38 1.37 6.25
CA GLN A 104 10.10 0.86 7.42
C GLN A 104 11.52 1.42 7.50
N VAL A 105 12.23 1.57 6.37
CA VAL A 105 13.58 2.18 6.38
C VAL A 105 13.51 3.63 6.87
N HIS A 106 12.57 4.43 6.37
CA HIS A 106 12.35 5.78 6.88
C HIS A 106 12.03 5.80 8.39
N ARG A 107 11.11 4.95 8.85
CA ARG A 107 10.78 4.85 10.29
C ARG A 107 11.99 4.47 11.13
N PHE A 108 12.83 3.57 10.63
CA PHE A 108 14.05 3.13 11.28
C PHE A 108 15.08 4.25 11.39
N ILE A 109 15.28 5.02 10.31
CA ILE A 109 16.13 6.23 10.30
C ILE A 109 15.69 7.21 11.38
N ASN A 110 14.39 7.48 11.48
CA ASN A 110 13.85 8.40 12.47
C ASN A 110 13.97 7.85 13.90
N ALA A 111 13.62 6.59 14.10
CA ALA A 111 13.61 5.97 15.43
C ALA A 111 15.02 5.89 16.03
N LEU A 112 16.04 5.66 15.20
CA LEU A 112 17.43 5.60 15.64
C LEU A 112 18.18 6.92 15.50
N ASN A 113 17.56 7.94 14.92
CA ASN A 113 18.18 9.23 14.63
C ASN A 113 19.53 9.08 13.91
N ILE A 114 19.58 8.23 12.88
CA ILE A 114 20.77 7.95 12.08
C ILE A 114 20.72 8.67 10.74
N SER A 115 21.86 8.87 10.08
CA SER A 115 21.88 9.44 8.73
C SER A 115 21.44 8.43 7.67
N LEU A 116 21.04 8.95 6.51
CA LEU A 116 20.75 8.15 5.32
C LEU A 116 21.98 7.32 4.90
N ASN A 117 23.18 7.85 5.06
CA ASN A 117 24.42 7.13 4.81
C ASN A 117 24.57 5.91 5.73
N GLU A 118 24.34 6.09 7.03
CA GLU A 118 24.40 4.99 8.00
C GLU A 118 23.33 3.93 7.71
N ALA A 119 22.11 4.35 7.38
CA ALA A 119 21.06 3.41 6.96
C ALA A 119 21.48 2.65 5.70
N SER A 120 22.04 3.32 4.70
CA SER A 120 22.53 2.72 3.45
C SER A 120 23.64 1.69 3.67
N ARG A 121 24.47 1.83 4.72
CA ARG A 121 25.46 0.81 5.10
C ARG A 121 24.83 -0.45 5.70
N ARG A 122 23.69 -0.31 6.38
CA ARG A 122 23.00 -1.40 7.11
C ARG A 122 22.04 -2.21 6.26
N VAL A 123 21.55 -1.67 5.14
CA VAL A 123 20.87 -2.48 4.12
C VAL A 123 21.93 -3.25 3.31
N THR A 124 21.92 -4.57 3.51
CA THR A 124 22.72 -5.60 2.81
C THR A 124 21.81 -6.67 2.25
#